data_AF-K0RPH0-F1
#
_entry.id   AF-K0RPH0-F1
#
_cell.length_a   1.000
_cell.length_b   1.000
_cell.length_c   1.000
_cell.angle_alpha   90.00
_cell.angle_beta   90.00
_cell.angle_gamma   90.00
#
_symmetry.space_group_name_H-M   'P 1'
#
loop_
_entity.id
_entity.type
_entity.pdbx_description
1 polymer ?
#
loop_
_entity_poly.entity_id
_entity_poly.type
_entity_poly.pdbx_seq_one_letter_code
_entity_poly.pdbx_strand_id
1 'polypeptide(L)'
;MDGPAGQRGAGAGAEYERARQPGENSYHMYINVPTFLSMWIRTQRQPTKELRSRHQSQLIDQLTAFICPAQCYHSAIEEQFENPATYSNRGSCGGMCSYCNQTNGDCCGPVSKERLIGALNANIFSRASVQADQLVSFITDKAHKNRLSKSIWGASAKVPAGKIHGLVLKLILSNLIDLRLATSDLAGTDKIKMKDVVVSLSKVTLPGGDGVSYDDLAINVPEMWKHFKFIEH
;
A
#
# COMPACT_ATOMS: atom_id res chain seq x y z
N MET A 1 -9.79 28.35 72.52
CA MET A 1 -9.15 27.18 73.18
C MET A 1 -9.59 25.93 72.41
N ASP A 2 -9.50 25.95 71.08
CA ASP A 2 -8.28 25.68 70.28
C ASP A 2 -7.90 24.20 70.37
N GLY A 3 -8.37 23.45 69.37
CA GLY A 3 -8.09 22.03 69.21
C GLY A 3 -6.65 21.77 68.75
N PRO A 4 -6.16 20.53 68.89
CA PRO A 4 -4.87 20.18 68.33
C PRO A 4 -5.00 19.85 66.85
N ALA A 5 -4.13 20.51 66.10
CA ALA A 5 -3.94 20.40 64.68
C ALA A 5 -3.44 19.00 64.24
N GLY A 6 -4.07 18.49 63.17
CA GLY A 6 -3.39 17.89 62.02
C GLY A 6 -2.32 16.83 62.24
N GLN A 7 -2.72 15.56 62.16
CA GLN A 7 -1.93 14.57 61.44
C GLN A 7 -2.75 14.07 60.24
N ARG A 8 -2.59 14.75 59.11
CA ARG A 8 -2.88 14.14 57.81
C ARG A 8 -1.73 13.19 57.51
N GLY A 9 -1.88 11.94 57.93
CA GLY A 9 -1.03 10.85 57.47
C GLY A 9 -1.21 10.72 55.96
N ALA A 10 -0.12 10.92 55.24
CA ALA A 10 -0.02 10.75 53.80
C ALA A 10 -0.48 9.35 53.39
N GLY A 11 -1.57 9.29 52.63
CA GLY A 11 -2.10 8.06 52.04
C GLY A 11 -2.75 8.36 50.69
N ALA A 12 -2.17 9.29 49.94
CA ALA A 12 -2.58 9.58 48.58
C ALA A 12 -1.31 9.69 47.72
N GLY A 13 -1.25 8.89 46.67
CA GLY A 13 -0.33 9.12 45.56
C GLY A 13 1.05 8.48 45.68
N ALA A 14 1.11 7.16 45.56
CA ALA A 14 2.28 6.49 44.98
C ALA A 14 1.86 5.14 44.37
N GLU A 15 0.80 5.14 43.56
CA GLU A 15 0.78 4.19 42.46
C GLU A 15 1.89 4.68 41.52
N TYR A 16 3.08 4.08 41.67
CA TYR A 16 4.15 4.24 40.69
C TYR A 16 3.52 3.93 39.34
N GLU A 17 3.31 4.97 38.53
CA GLU A 17 2.93 4.81 37.14
C GLU A 17 4.08 4.03 36.50
N ARG A 18 3.90 2.71 36.40
CA ARG A 18 4.88 1.80 35.84
C ARG A 18 5.22 2.38 34.48
N ALA A 19 6.46 2.84 34.30
CA ALA A 19 6.90 3.36 33.02
C ALA A 19 6.56 2.28 31.98
N ARG A 20 5.59 2.60 31.13
CA ARG A 20 5.08 1.64 30.14
C ARG A 20 6.25 1.16 29.31
N GLN A 21 6.46 -0.14 29.23
CA GLN A 21 7.51 -0.67 28.37
C GLN A 21 7.24 -0.29 26.92
N PRO A 22 8.27 0.05 26.14
CA PRO A 22 8.12 0.25 24.70
C PRO A 22 7.37 -0.93 24.08
N GLY A 23 6.23 -0.66 23.42
CA GLY A 23 5.41 -1.68 22.76
C GLY A 23 4.23 -2.20 23.56
N GLU A 24 4.04 -1.77 24.81
CA GLU A 24 2.83 -2.07 25.58
C GLU A 24 1.56 -1.57 24.88
N ASN A 25 1.66 -0.47 24.11
CA ASN A 25 0.62 -0.02 23.21
C ASN A 25 1.10 -0.22 21.77
N SER A 26 0.60 -1.26 21.10
CA SER A 26 0.88 -1.53 19.70
C SER A 26 -0.35 -1.23 18.84
N TYR A 27 -0.10 -0.64 17.67
CA TYR A 27 -1.12 -0.43 16.65
C TYR A 27 -0.81 -1.34 15.46
N HIS A 28 -1.74 -2.24 15.15
CA HIS A 28 -1.63 -3.10 13.98
C HIS A 28 -2.45 -2.51 12.83
N MET A 29 -1.75 -2.09 11.78
CA MET A 29 -2.38 -1.57 10.57
C MET A 29 -2.47 -2.67 9.52
N TYR A 30 -3.69 -2.93 9.05
CA TYR A 30 -3.96 -3.91 8.01
C TYR A 30 -4.53 -3.20 6.79
N ILE A 31 -3.83 -3.31 5.66
CA ILE A 31 -4.31 -2.79 4.38
C ILE A 31 -4.54 -3.94 3.40
N ASN A 32 -5.76 -4.01 2.87
CA ASN A 32 -6.13 -4.92 1.81
C ASN A 32 -6.68 -4.10 0.63
N VAL A 33 -6.92 -4.78 -0.49
CA VAL A 33 -7.38 -4.12 -1.72
C VAL A 33 -8.71 -3.37 -1.51
N PRO A 34 -9.77 -3.95 -0.91
CA PRO A 34 -11.01 -3.20 -0.61
C PRO A 34 -10.79 -1.93 0.22
N THR A 35 -9.96 -1.99 1.27
CA THR A 35 -9.64 -0.83 2.10
C THR A 35 -8.94 0.25 1.30
N PHE A 36 -7.94 -0.12 0.49
CA PHE A 36 -7.25 0.81 -0.40
C PHE A 36 -8.20 1.46 -1.41
N LEU A 37 -9.03 0.66 -2.08
CA LEU A 37 -10.01 1.17 -3.05
C LEU A 37 -11.02 2.13 -2.41
N SER A 38 -11.43 1.88 -1.16
CA SER A 38 -12.29 2.79 -0.41
C SER A 38 -11.62 4.15 -0.17
N MET A 39 -10.33 4.16 0.21
CA MET A 39 -9.54 5.40 0.38
C MET A 39 -9.30 6.11 -0.95
N TRP A 40 -9.04 5.37 -2.01
CA TRP A 40 -8.89 5.91 -3.36
C TRP A 40 -10.19 6.56 -3.84
N ILE A 41 -11.35 5.93 -3.62
CA ILE A 41 -12.65 6.54 -3.93
C ILE A 41 -12.83 7.86 -3.17
N ARG A 42 -12.54 7.89 -1.85
CA ARG A 42 -12.62 9.14 -1.06
C ARG A 42 -11.71 10.24 -1.60
N THR A 43 -10.56 9.86 -2.14
CA THR A 43 -9.67 10.78 -2.86
C THR A 43 -10.34 11.31 -4.13
N GLN A 44 -10.97 10.46 -4.94
CA GLN A 44 -11.66 10.90 -6.15
C GLN A 44 -12.94 11.71 -5.89
N ARG A 45 -13.53 11.63 -4.69
CA ARG A 45 -14.67 12.45 -4.26
C ARG A 45 -14.30 13.90 -3.93
N GLN A 46 -13.00 14.25 -3.88
CA GLN A 46 -12.62 15.63 -3.60
C GLN A 46 -13.05 16.57 -4.74
N PRO A 47 -13.60 17.76 -4.41
CA PRO A 47 -14.31 18.58 -5.39
C PRO A 47 -13.41 19.09 -6.52
N THR A 48 -12.17 19.48 -6.19
CA THR A 48 -11.24 20.05 -7.18
C THR A 48 -10.18 19.05 -7.62
N LYS A 49 -9.68 19.22 -8.84
CA LYS A 49 -8.63 18.35 -9.40
C LYS A 49 -7.34 18.42 -8.57
N GLU A 50 -7.03 19.60 -8.05
CA GLU A 50 -5.85 19.89 -7.24
C GLU A 50 -5.91 19.13 -5.91
N LEU A 51 -7.08 19.13 -5.24
CA LEU A 51 -7.28 18.36 -4.02
C LEU A 51 -7.21 16.86 -4.28
N ARG A 52 -7.83 16.38 -5.37
CA ARG A 52 -7.73 14.97 -5.79
C ARG A 52 -6.27 14.57 -6.01
N SER A 53 -5.50 15.37 -6.73
CA SER A 53 -4.09 15.11 -7.00
C SER A 53 -3.24 15.09 -5.72
N ARG A 54 -3.44 16.07 -4.82
CA ARG A 54 -2.74 16.11 -3.52
C ARG A 54 -3.05 14.89 -2.66
N HIS A 55 -4.33 14.56 -2.50
CA HIS A 55 -4.76 13.42 -1.70
C HIS A 55 -4.33 12.09 -2.33
N GLN A 56 -4.29 12.00 -3.66
CA GLN A 56 -3.75 10.83 -4.37
C GLN A 56 -2.27 10.64 -4.08
N SER A 57 -1.46 11.71 -4.14
CA SER A 57 -0.04 11.65 -3.78
C SER A 57 0.12 11.14 -2.35
N GLN A 58 -0.57 11.75 -1.39
CA GLN A 58 -0.51 11.36 0.02
C GLN A 58 -0.92 9.90 0.25
N LEU A 59 -1.96 9.42 -0.44
CA LEU A 59 -2.41 8.03 -0.35
C LEU A 59 -1.34 7.05 -0.89
N ILE A 60 -0.68 7.40 -2.00
CA ILE A 60 0.41 6.58 -2.56
C ILE A 60 1.64 6.60 -1.65
N ASP A 61 1.99 7.74 -1.07
CA ASP A 61 3.11 7.86 -0.12
C ASP A 61 2.86 6.97 1.12
N GLN A 62 1.64 7.01 1.66
CA GLN A 62 1.22 6.14 2.76
C GLN A 62 1.25 4.65 2.37
N LEU A 63 0.72 4.30 1.20
CA LEU A 63 0.79 2.91 0.70
C LEU A 63 2.23 2.45 0.55
N THR A 64 3.12 3.30 0.05
CA THR A 64 4.56 3.02 -0.10
C THR A 64 5.18 2.70 1.25
N ALA A 65 4.92 3.54 2.26
CA ALA A 65 5.43 3.32 3.61
C ALA A 65 4.96 1.99 4.21
N PHE A 66 3.75 1.50 3.89
CA PHE A 66 3.26 0.22 4.41
C PHE A 66 3.72 -1.01 3.61
N ILE A 67 3.78 -0.90 2.28
CA ILE A 67 3.99 -2.05 1.39
C ILE A 67 5.47 -2.23 1.01
N CYS A 68 6.19 -1.13 0.83
CA CYS A 68 7.59 -1.13 0.40
C CYS A 68 8.38 -0.08 1.20
N PRO A 69 8.43 -0.17 2.54
CA PRO A 69 9.15 0.82 3.32
C PRO A 69 10.65 0.82 3.01
N ALA A 70 11.15 2.01 2.73
CA ALA A 70 12.58 2.27 2.56
C ALA A 70 13.29 2.59 3.89
N GLN A 71 12.55 2.99 4.92
CA GLN A 71 13.08 3.38 6.22
C GLN A 71 12.11 3.05 7.38
N CYS A 72 12.58 3.28 8.60
CA CYS A 72 11.80 3.16 9.83
C CYS A 72 10.53 4.03 9.80
N TYR A 73 9.39 3.47 10.21
CA TYR A 73 8.11 4.22 10.25
C TYR A 73 8.16 5.46 11.14
N HIS A 74 8.80 5.37 12.30
CA HIS A 74 8.93 6.52 13.20
C HIS A 74 9.74 7.63 12.54
N SER A 75 10.87 7.30 11.92
CA SER A 75 11.71 8.27 11.22
C SER A 75 10.95 8.91 10.04
N ALA A 76 10.19 8.12 9.27
CA ALA A 76 9.38 8.63 8.17
C ALA A 76 8.26 9.57 8.63
N ILE A 77 7.59 9.26 9.75
CA ILE A 77 6.55 10.11 10.34
C ILE A 77 7.18 11.40 10.88
N GLU A 78 8.28 11.31 11.62
CA GLU A 78 9.02 12.47 12.13
C GLU A 78 9.45 13.40 10.99
N GLU A 79 10.07 12.85 9.94
CA GLU A 79 10.50 13.60 8.76
C GLU A 79 9.33 14.31 8.06
N GLN A 80 8.16 13.69 8.03
CA GLN A 80 6.97 14.25 7.37
C GLN A 80 6.32 15.39 8.17
N PHE A 81 6.34 15.35 9.51
CA PHE A 81 5.60 16.28 10.36
C PHE A 81 6.47 17.32 11.07
N GLU A 82 7.78 17.09 11.19
CA GLU A 82 8.70 18.05 11.81
C GLU A 82 9.10 19.18 10.86
N ASN A 83 9.58 20.28 11.43
CA ASN A 83 10.08 21.40 10.65
C ASN A 83 11.37 20.99 9.90
N PRO A 84 11.40 21.03 8.56
CA PRO A 84 12.57 20.62 7.78
C PRO A 84 13.85 21.40 8.11
N ALA A 85 13.73 22.65 8.60
CA ALA A 85 14.87 23.48 8.95
C ALA A 85 15.59 23.03 10.24
N THR A 86 14.90 22.27 11.09
CA THR A 86 15.42 21.80 12.39
C THR A 86 15.44 20.28 12.51
N TYR A 87 14.86 19.59 11.53
CA TYR A 87 14.80 18.14 11.53
C TYR A 87 16.21 17.54 11.49
N SER A 88 16.43 16.58 12.37
CA SER A 88 17.64 15.76 12.41
C SER A 88 17.23 14.32 12.56
N ASN A 89 17.73 13.44 11.70
CA ASN A 89 17.43 12.02 11.77
C ASN A 89 17.93 11.42 13.10
N ARG A 90 17.00 10.86 13.89
CA ARG A 90 17.27 10.26 15.20
C ARG A 90 17.60 8.76 15.14
N GLY A 91 17.64 8.17 13.95
CA GLY A 91 17.94 6.77 13.73
C GLY A 91 16.73 5.84 13.80
N SER A 92 17.00 4.55 13.89
CA SER A 92 15.98 3.50 13.86
C SER A 92 15.31 3.32 15.22
N CYS A 93 14.03 2.93 15.22
CA CYS A 93 13.26 2.71 16.45
C CYS A 93 13.60 1.41 17.20
N GLY A 94 14.77 0.80 17.00
CA GLY A 94 15.19 -0.38 17.79
C GLY A 94 14.32 -1.63 17.69
N GLY A 95 13.54 -1.79 16.60
CA GLY A 95 12.65 -2.94 16.38
C GLY A 95 11.17 -2.69 16.66
N MET A 96 10.79 -1.47 17.00
CA MET A 96 9.40 -1.12 17.34
C MET A 96 8.45 -1.00 16.13
N CYS A 97 8.96 -1.07 14.90
CA CYS A 97 8.16 -1.06 13.68
C CYS A 97 8.52 -2.23 12.77
N SER A 98 7.61 -2.58 11.84
CA SER A 98 7.78 -3.75 11.00
C SER A 98 8.98 -3.67 10.05
N TYR A 99 9.46 -2.47 9.73
CA TYR A 99 10.72 -2.27 9.02
C TYR A 99 11.92 -2.64 9.91
N CYS A 100 12.00 -2.05 11.11
CA CYS A 100 13.16 -2.24 11.98
C CYS A 100 13.28 -3.65 12.57
N ASN A 101 12.16 -4.34 12.80
CA ASN A 101 12.17 -5.74 13.24
C ASN A 101 12.09 -6.74 12.08
N GLN A 102 12.16 -6.27 10.84
CA GLN A 102 12.18 -7.10 9.62
C GLN A 102 10.94 -8.01 9.45
N THR A 103 9.82 -7.68 10.10
CA THR A 103 8.54 -8.40 9.94
C THR A 103 7.69 -7.89 8.78
N ASN A 104 8.07 -6.77 8.17
CA ASN A 104 7.41 -6.23 6.96
C ASN A 104 7.45 -7.21 5.78
N GLY A 105 8.48 -8.06 5.69
CA GLY A 105 8.61 -9.10 4.65
C GLY A 105 8.45 -8.58 3.21
N ASP A 106 8.42 -9.48 2.24
CA ASP A 106 7.83 -9.14 0.93
C ASP A 106 6.35 -9.54 0.99
N CYS A 107 5.45 -8.54 0.95
CA CYS A 107 4.01 -8.75 1.17
C CYS A 107 3.38 -9.74 0.18
N CYS A 108 3.92 -9.86 -1.03
CA CYS A 108 3.51 -10.87 -2.01
C CYS A 108 4.47 -12.07 -2.09
N GLY A 109 5.66 -11.98 -1.49
CA GLY A 109 6.74 -12.94 -1.70
C GLY A 109 7.25 -12.95 -3.16
N PRO A 110 8.20 -13.86 -3.47
CA PRO A 110 8.72 -13.99 -4.82
C PRO A 110 7.65 -14.50 -5.79
N VAL A 111 7.62 -13.93 -7.00
CA VAL A 111 6.70 -14.29 -8.08
C VAL A 111 7.47 -14.61 -9.37
N SER A 112 6.88 -15.39 -10.28
CA SER A 112 7.41 -15.55 -11.63
C SER A 112 6.98 -14.35 -12.48
N LYS A 113 7.96 -13.51 -12.89
CA LYS A 113 7.71 -12.27 -13.66
C LYS A 113 6.96 -12.56 -14.96
N GLU A 114 7.46 -13.53 -15.72
CA GLU A 114 6.90 -13.92 -17.02
C GLU A 114 5.46 -14.42 -16.90
N ARG A 115 5.19 -15.27 -15.89
CA ARG A 115 3.85 -15.80 -15.64
C ARG A 115 2.90 -14.70 -15.17
N LEU A 116 3.37 -13.75 -14.37
CA LEU A 116 2.59 -12.60 -13.95
C LEU A 116 2.27 -11.67 -15.12
N ILE A 117 3.23 -11.36 -15.98
CA ILE A 117 2.99 -10.57 -17.21
C ILE A 117 1.97 -11.28 -18.11
N GLY A 118 2.14 -12.59 -18.33
CA GLY A 118 1.20 -13.41 -19.10
C GLY A 118 -0.21 -13.39 -18.49
N ALA A 119 -0.32 -13.53 -17.16
CA ALA A 119 -1.59 -13.44 -16.44
C ALA A 119 -2.28 -12.09 -16.64
N LEU A 120 -1.53 -10.98 -16.49
CA LEU A 120 -2.07 -9.64 -16.63
C LEU A 120 -2.54 -9.39 -18.07
N ASN A 121 -1.73 -9.72 -19.08
CA ASN A 121 -2.06 -9.50 -20.50
C ASN A 121 -3.17 -10.42 -21.03
N ALA A 122 -3.01 -11.73 -20.85
CA ALA A 122 -3.84 -12.73 -21.55
C ALA A 122 -5.07 -13.15 -20.76
N ASN A 123 -5.03 -13.10 -19.43
CA ASN A 123 -6.11 -13.61 -18.58
C ASN A 123 -6.96 -12.49 -17.97
N ILE A 124 -6.33 -11.43 -17.47
CA ILE A 124 -7.02 -10.38 -16.69
C ILE A 124 -7.44 -9.22 -17.60
N PHE A 125 -6.51 -8.59 -18.32
CA PHE A 125 -6.76 -7.39 -19.12
C PHE A 125 -6.91 -7.66 -20.62
N SER A 126 -7.30 -8.88 -20.99
CA SER A 126 -7.54 -9.25 -22.40
C SER A 126 -8.60 -8.37 -23.09
N ARG A 127 -9.49 -7.75 -22.30
CA ARG A 127 -10.51 -6.78 -22.75
C ARG A 127 -10.21 -5.34 -22.31
N ALA A 128 -8.93 -4.99 -22.22
CA ALA A 128 -8.37 -3.70 -21.83
C ALA A 128 -8.55 -3.29 -20.35
N SER A 129 -9.76 -3.33 -19.80
CA SER A 129 -10.01 -2.95 -18.39
C SER A 129 -11.03 -3.84 -17.71
N VAL A 130 -10.90 -3.96 -16.38
CA VAL A 130 -11.82 -4.72 -15.51
C VAL A 130 -12.24 -3.91 -14.29
N GLN A 131 -13.31 -4.33 -13.61
CA GLN A 131 -13.71 -3.69 -12.35
C GLN A 131 -12.66 -3.97 -11.25
N ALA A 132 -12.35 -2.95 -10.46
CA ALA A 132 -11.25 -3.02 -9.49
C ALA A 132 -11.48 -4.06 -8.38
N ASP A 133 -12.74 -4.24 -7.95
CA ASP A 133 -13.13 -5.22 -6.95
C ASP A 133 -13.02 -6.68 -7.43
N GLN A 134 -12.92 -6.91 -8.73
CA GLN A 134 -12.77 -8.24 -9.33
C GLN A 134 -11.31 -8.72 -9.40
N LEU A 135 -10.32 -7.82 -9.28
CA LEU A 135 -8.90 -8.15 -9.46
C LEU A 135 -8.42 -9.29 -8.55
N VAL A 136 -8.77 -9.23 -7.27
CA VAL A 136 -8.39 -10.26 -6.30
C VAL A 136 -8.99 -11.60 -6.71
N SER A 137 -10.24 -11.61 -7.17
CA SER A 137 -10.93 -12.82 -7.62
C SER A 137 -10.30 -13.40 -8.89
N PHE A 138 -9.92 -12.57 -9.86
CA PHE A 138 -9.22 -13.01 -11.06
C PHE A 138 -7.88 -13.65 -10.75
N ILE A 139 -7.06 -13.04 -9.88
CA ILE A 139 -5.75 -13.59 -9.52
C ILE A 139 -5.90 -14.85 -8.68
N THR A 140 -6.86 -14.88 -7.74
CA THR A 140 -7.13 -16.07 -6.93
C THR A 140 -7.49 -17.24 -7.84
N ASP A 141 -8.33 -17.00 -8.84
CA ASP A 141 -8.70 -17.96 -9.88
C ASP A 141 -9.38 -19.23 -9.32
N LYS A 142 -10.34 -19.04 -8.40
CA LYS A 142 -11.06 -20.15 -7.76
C LYS A 142 -11.78 -21.05 -8.78
N ALA A 143 -12.33 -20.46 -9.83
CA ALA A 143 -13.05 -21.19 -10.88
C ALA A 143 -12.17 -22.20 -11.61
N HIS A 144 -10.87 -21.95 -11.73
CA HIS A 144 -9.91 -22.86 -12.34
C HIS A 144 -8.96 -23.49 -11.32
N LYS A 145 -9.46 -23.77 -10.11
CA LYS A 145 -8.71 -24.45 -9.04
C LYS A 145 -7.37 -23.77 -8.69
N ASN A 146 -7.38 -22.43 -8.71
CA ASN A 146 -6.24 -21.57 -8.41
C ASN A 146 -5.07 -21.79 -9.39
N ARG A 147 -5.35 -22.12 -10.66
CA ARG A 147 -4.31 -22.41 -11.66
C ARG A 147 -3.46 -21.17 -11.95
N LEU A 148 -4.08 -20.00 -12.09
CA LEU A 148 -3.38 -18.74 -12.33
C LEU A 148 -2.49 -18.34 -11.14
N SER A 149 -3.02 -18.34 -9.92
CA SER A 149 -2.20 -18.04 -8.74
C SER A 149 -1.05 -19.04 -8.59
N LYS A 150 -1.29 -20.34 -8.79
CA LYS A 150 -0.20 -21.33 -8.80
C LYS A 150 0.85 -21.09 -9.89
N SER A 151 0.50 -20.56 -11.06
CA SER A 151 1.51 -20.25 -12.08
C SER A 151 2.39 -19.06 -11.68
N ILE A 152 1.82 -18.07 -10.97
CA ILE A 152 2.53 -16.88 -10.50
C ILE A 152 3.49 -17.23 -9.36
N TRP A 153 3.08 -18.06 -8.40
CA TRP A 153 3.88 -18.39 -7.20
C TRP A 153 4.57 -19.77 -7.23
N GLY A 154 4.34 -20.56 -8.27
CA GLY A 154 4.82 -21.94 -8.40
C GLY A 154 3.74 -22.99 -8.08
N ALA A 155 3.77 -24.12 -8.81
CA ALA A 155 2.69 -25.11 -8.81
C ALA A 155 2.36 -25.69 -7.41
N SER A 156 3.37 -25.81 -6.55
CA SER A 156 3.27 -26.35 -5.19
C SER A 156 3.00 -25.28 -4.13
N ALA A 157 2.92 -23.99 -4.51
CA ALA A 157 2.76 -22.91 -3.55
C ALA A 157 1.36 -22.91 -2.93
N LYS A 158 1.31 -22.87 -1.59
CA LYS A 158 0.11 -22.45 -0.86
C LYS A 158 0.14 -20.92 -0.82
N VAL A 159 -0.83 -20.27 -1.47
CA VAL A 159 -0.91 -18.81 -1.57
C VAL A 159 -1.98 -18.27 -0.61
N PRO A 160 -1.61 -17.67 0.53
CA PRO A 160 -2.57 -17.01 1.41
C PRO A 160 -3.20 -15.79 0.74
N ALA A 161 -4.43 -15.44 1.13
CA ALA A 161 -5.13 -14.26 0.61
C ALA A 161 -4.30 -12.96 0.75
N GLY A 162 -3.55 -12.82 1.85
CA GLY A 162 -2.65 -11.70 2.08
C GLY A 162 -1.63 -11.49 0.96
N LYS A 163 -1.08 -12.57 0.37
CA LYS A 163 -0.11 -12.46 -0.75
C LYS A 163 -0.76 -11.94 -2.03
N ILE A 164 -2.02 -12.31 -2.28
CA ILE A 164 -2.78 -11.84 -3.44
C ILE A 164 -3.11 -10.36 -3.30
N HIS A 165 -3.58 -9.94 -2.11
CA HIS A 165 -3.80 -8.52 -1.83
C HIS A 165 -2.50 -7.71 -1.92
N GLY A 166 -1.42 -8.22 -1.32
CA GLY A 166 -0.09 -7.62 -1.42
C GLY A 166 0.37 -7.47 -2.86
N LEU A 167 0.17 -8.49 -3.71
CA LEU A 167 0.50 -8.42 -5.14
C LEU A 167 -0.26 -7.29 -5.83
N VAL A 168 -1.58 -7.22 -5.65
CA VAL A 168 -2.40 -6.17 -6.30
C VAL A 168 -1.98 -4.78 -5.83
N LEU A 169 -1.80 -4.57 -4.52
CA LEU A 169 -1.36 -3.28 -3.98
C LEU A 169 0.02 -2.88 -4.52
N LYS A 170 0.93 -3.85 -4.69
CA LYS A 170 2.26 -3.62 -5.24
C LYS A 170 2.24 -3.32 -6.72
N LEU A 171 1.36 -3.96 -7.50
CA LEU A 171 1.14 -3.62 -8.92
C LEU A 171 0.65 -2.18 -9.08
N ILE A 172 -0.26 -1.72 -8.20
CA ILE A 172 -0.74 -0.34 -8.15
C ILE A 172 0.41 0.61 -7.80
N LEU A 173 1.13 0.30 -6.72
CA LEU A 173 2.24 1.11 -6.22
C LEU A 173 3.34 1.29 -7.27
N SER A 174 3.68 0.22 -7.98
CA SER A 174 4.66 0.21 -9.07
C SER A 174 4.17 0.83 -10.37
N ASN A 175 2.94 1.37 -10.41
CA ASN A 175 2.29 1.88 -11.62
C ASN A 175 2.33 0.88 -12.79
N LEU A 176 2.20 -0.42 -12.49
CA LEU A 176 2.06 -1.48 -13.49
C LEU A 176 0.59 -1.61 -13.94
N ILE A 177 -0.33 -1.24 -13.05
CA ILE A 177 -1.76 -1.10 -13.32
C ILE A 177 -2.23 0.27 -12.86
N ASP A 178 -3.18 0.84 -13.62
CA ASP A 178 -3.74 2.16 -13.40
C ASP A 178 -5.18 2.06 -12.91
N LEU A 179 -5.52 2.81 -11.86
CA LEU A 179 -6.89 2.93 -11.37
C LEU A 179 -7.52 4.20 -11.91
N ARG A 180 -8.72 4.06 -12.49
CA ARG A 180 -9.48 5.18 -13.01
C ARG A 180 -10.97 4.98 -12.78
N LEU A 181 -11.71 6.08 -12.85
CA LEU A 181 -13.17 6.00 -12.93
C LEU A 181 -13.54 5.53 -14.34
N ALA A 182 -14.54 4.66 -14.44
CA ALA A 182 -15.10 4.21 -15.72
C ALA A 182 -15.62 5.40 -16.53
N THR A 183 -16.17 6.40 -15.85
CA THR A 183 -16.63 7.67 -16.42
C THR A 183 -16.05 8.83 -15.63
N SER A 184 -15.53 9.84 -16.33
CA SER A 184 -14.81 10.96 -15.72
C SER A 184 -15.72 11.99 -15.05
N ASP A 185 -17.00 12.01 -15.41
CA ASP A 185 -18.04 12.91 -14.89
C ASP A 185 -18.37 12.67 -13.40
N LEU A 186 -18.05 11.49 -12.88
CA LEU A 186 -18.25 11.16 -11.47
C LEU A 186 -17.17 11.78 -10.56
N ALA A 187 -16.04 12.22 -11.11
CA ALA A 187 -14.95 12.79 -10.33
C ALA A 187 -15.40 14.05 -9.57
N GLY A 188 -15.08 14.12 -8.28
CA GLY A 188 -15.49 15.22 -7.40
C GLY A 188 -16.95 15.17 -6.94
N THR A 189 -17.69 14.11 -7.28
CA THR A 189 -19.03 13.86 -6.75
C THR A 189 -18.98 12.88 -5.58
N ASP A 190 -19.97 12.90 -4.70
CA ASP A 190 -20.15 11.93 -3.61
C ASP A 190 -20.72 10.57 -4.08
N LYS A 191 -21.15 10.50 -5.35
CA LYS A 191 -21.88 9.37 -5.94
C LYS A 191 -21.00 8.20 -6.39
N ILE A 192 -19.68 8.35 -6.38
CA ILE A 192 -18.73 7.32 -6.80
C ILE A 192 -18.92 6.04 -5.97
N LYS A 193 -19.15 4.90 -6.63
CA LYS A 193 -19.24 3.56 -6.01
C LYS A 193 -18.10 2.67 -6.50
N MET A 194 -17.91 1.52 -5.83
CA MET A 194 -16.86 0.57 -6.18
C MET A 194 -16.94 0.08 -7.63
N LYS A 195 -18.16 -0.16 -8.13
CA LYS A 195 -18.41 -0.60 -9.52
C LYS A 195 -17.98 0.42 -10.58
N ASP A 196 -17.82 1.69 -10.18
CA ASP A 196 -17.42 2.77 -11.07
C ASP A 196 -15.89 2.87 -11.17
N VAL A 197 -15.14 2.07 -10.40
CA VAL A 197 -13.69 2.01 -10.44
C VAL A 197 -13.25 0.86 -11.33
N VAL A 198 -12.46 1.20 -12.34
CA VAL A 198 -11.87 0.23 -13.26
C VAL A 198 -10.36 0.29 -13.20
N VAL A 199 -9.74 -0.82 -13.58
CA VAL A 199 -8.29 -0.97 -13.65
C VAL A 199 -7.91 -1.42 -15.04
N SER A 200 -6.79 -0.91 -15.53
CA SER A 200 -6.16 -1.31 -16.78
C SER A 200 -4.64 -1.42 -16.61
N LEU A 201 -3.96 -2.00 -17.58
CA LEU A 201 -2.50 -1.92 -17.66
C LEU A 201 -2.07 -0.47 -17.85
N SER A 202 -1.10 -0.03 -17.06
CA SER A 202 -0.53 1.32 -17.19
C SER A 202 0.28 1.44 -18.47
N LYS A 203 0.25 2.64 -19.06
CA LYS A 203 1.11 3.03 -20.17
C LYS A 203 2.16 4.03 -19.69
N VAL A 204 3.32 4.01 -20.32
CA VAL A 204 4.37 5.00 -20.14
C VAL A 204 4.78 5.55 -21.50
N THR A 205 5.12 6.83 -21.53
CA THR A 205 5.66 7.48 -22.73
C THR A 205 7.19 7.43 -22.64
N LEU A 206 7.82 6.77 -23.61
CA LEU A 206 9.26 6.57 -23.68
C LEU A 206 9.87 7.43 -24.80
N PRO A 207 11.08 7.98 -24.62
CA PRO A 207 11.78 8.68 -25.69
C PRO A 207 12.23 7.69 -26.77
N GLY A 208 11.88 7.95 -28.03
CA GLY A 208 12.42 7.24 -29.19
C GLY A 208 13.73 7.82 -29.69
N GLY A 209 14.47 7.02 -30.45
CA GLY A 209 15.81 7.36 -30.95
C GLY A 209 15.85 8.47 -32.01
N ASP A 210 14.70 8.84 -32.57
CA ASP A 210 14.51 9.89 -33.57
C ASP A 210 13.93 11.19 -32.99
N GLY A 211 13.85 11.30 -31.65
CA GLY A 211 13.22 12.42 -30.96
C GLY A 211 11.68 12.32 -30.91
N VAL A 212 11.08 11.23 -31.41
CA VAL A 212 9.65 10.95 -31.28
C VAL A 212 9.43 10.05 -30.08
N SER A 213 8.52 10.43 -29.18
CA SER A 213 8.13 9.57 -28.07
C SER A 213 7.07 8.54 -28.50
N TYR A 214 7.11 7.35 -27.92
CA TYR A 214 6.08 6.32 -28.12
C TYR A 214 5.53 5.82 -26.79
N ASP A 215 4.30 5.33 -26.81
CA ASP A 215 3.67 4.71 -25.64
C ASP A 215 3.98 3.21 -25.60
N ASP A 216 4.46 2.73 -24.45
CA ASP A 216 4.61 1.31 -24.15
C ASP A 216 3.84 0.96 -22.87
N LEU A 217 3.65 -0.33 -22.60
CA LEU A 217 3.08 -0.78 -21.34
C LEU A 217 4.13 -0.71 -20.23
N ALA A 218 3.74 -0.21 -19.07
CA ALA A 218 4.61 -0.12 -17.89
C ALA A 218 5.20 -1.48 -17.48
N ILE A 219 4.48 -2.58 -17.75
CA ILE A 219 4.94 -3.95 -17.50
C ILE A 219 6.21 -4.33 -18.28
N ASN A 220 6.50 -3.65 -19.39
CA ASN A 220 7.70 -3.87 -20.20
C ASN A 220 8.91 -3.07 -19.69
N VAL A 221 8.71 -2.13 -18.78
CA VAL A 221 9.76 -1.24 -18.26
C VAL A 221 10.42 -1.86 -17.03
N PRO A 222 11.74 -2.15 -17.04
CA PRO A 222 12.43 -2.78 -15.91
C PRO A 222 12.28 -2.04 -14.58
N GLU A 223 12.37 -0.71 -14.60
CA GLU A 223 12.31 0.14 -13.40
C GLU A 223 11.00 0.04 -12.62
N MET A 224 9.89 -0.24 -13.31
CA MET A 224 8.57 -0.40 -12.66
C MET A 224 8.54 -1.63 -11.76
N TRP A 225 9.43 -2.60 -12.00
CA TRP A 225 9.53 -3.83 -11.24
C TRP A 225 10.46 -3.78 -10.03
N LYS A 226 11.10 -2.63 -9.74
CA LYS A 226 12.14 -2.49 -8.69
C LYS A 226 11.73 -2.97 -7.29
N HIS A 227 10.43 -2.98 -7.00
CA HIS A 227 9.92 -3.42 -5.70
C HIS A 227 9.71 -4.94 -5.61
N PHE A 228 9.68 -5.65 -6.74
CA PHE A 228 9.35 -7.08 -6.79
C PHE A 228 10.56 -7.97 -6.53
N LYS A 229 10.31 -9.09 -5.83
CA LYS A 229 11.23 -10.23 -5.81
C LYS A 229 10.74 -11.27 -6.81
N PHE A 230 11.68 -11.87 -7.54
CA PHE A 230 11.35 -12.86 -8.55
C PHE A 230 11.87 -14.23 -8.16
N ILE A 231 11.16 -15.26 -8.63
CA ILE A 231 11.62 -16.65 -8.56
C ILE A 231 12.75 -16.77 -9.59
N GLU A 232 13.95 -17.12 -9.14
CA GLU A 232 15.06 -17.47 -10.03
C GLU A 232 14.76 -18.84 -10.67
N HIS A 233 14.94 -18.92 -11.99
CA HIS A 233 14.75 -20.13 -12.78
C HIS A 233 16.11 -20.73 -13.16
#